data_AF-A0A1B6K2N6-F1
#
_entry.id   AF-A0A1B6K2N6-F1
#
_cell.length_a   1.000
_cell.length_b   1.000
_cell.length_c   1.000
_cell.angle_alpha   90.00
_cell.angle_beta   90.00
_cell.angle_gamma   90.00
#
_symmetry.space_group_name_H-M   'P 1'
#
loop_
_entity.id
_entity.type
_entity.pdbx_description
1 polymer ?
#
loop_
_entity_poly.entity_id
_entity_poly.type
_entity_poly.pdbx_seq_one_letter_code
_entity_poly.pdbx_strand_id
1 'polypeptide(L)'
;SAVVAGYMSAIYQHLVSQEPSLTPRVRASQLGTPSLRLGVGALQSTAEYARDLVQGEMAQKLFLITQRIHKKLPSQTIESTSQFPGVLPVTLKPALEFVKAVSKVLSLDPSTADEVVKLRRNMLRLIGEGEFSAAAVWTDPCFSFVLPEVICRACNHCRDIDLCKDTNKVTVNGSPAWQCPLCNTSYDNQEIEHLLIDVINRKTMAYMLQDLQCNKCLQIKMENLAEFCSCAGQFQTLMNKQDIGLHLRTFHSIAQHFNMAALEQTIDWVLGQAPSLRIEQSH
;
A
#
# COMPACT_ATOMS: atom_id res chain seq x y z
N SER A 1 -9.98 0.72 -15.43
CA SER A 1 -9.04 -0.09 -16.24
C SER A 1 -8.86 0.37 -17.68
N ALA A 2 -9.91 0.59 -18.48
CA ALA A 2 -9.76 0.78 -19.94
C ALA A 2 -8.81 1.93 -20.37
N VAL A 3 -8.80 3.07 -19.67
CA VAL A 3 -7.94 4.21 -20.04
C VAL A 3 -6.46 3.92 -19.78
N VAL A 4 -6.12 3.40 -18.59
CA VAL A 4 -4.75 3.04 -18.21
C VAL A 4 -4.24 1.84 -19.02
N ALA A 5 -5.08 0.83 -19.24
CA ALA A 5 -4.73 -0.30 -20.12
C ALA A 5 -4.54 0.16 -21.58
N GLY A 6 -5.34 1.12 -22.03
CA GLY A 6 -5.17 1.77 -23.33
C GLY A 6 -3.83 2.51 -23.44
N TYR A 7 -3.43 3.24 -22.40
CA TYR A 7 -2.12 3.89 -22.31
C TYR A 7 -0.97 2.88 -22.42
N MET A 8 -1.01 1.80 -21.61
CA MET A 8 0.00 0.74 -21.64
C MET A 8 0.08 0.07 -23.02
N SER A 9 -1.06 -0.21 -23.64
CA SER A 9 -1.14 -0.80 -24.98
C SER A 9 -0.60 0.14 -26.07
N ALA A 10 -0.96 1.43 -26.01
CA ALA A 10 -0.51 2.43 -26.98
C ALA A 10 1.02 2.64 -26.92
N ILE A 11 1.60 2.64 -25.72
CA ILE A 11 3.06 2.71 -25.56
C ILE A 11 3.72 1.43 -26.06
N TYR A 12 3.17 0.26 -25.71
CA TYR A 12 3.71 -1.00 -26.22
C TYR A 12 3.73 -1.05 -27.75
N GLN A 13 2.64 -0.65 -28.41
CA GLN A 13 2.57 -0.57 -29.86
C GLN A 13 3.58 0.42 -30.45
N HIS A 14 3.80 1.56 -29.78
CA HIS A 14 4.78 2.56 -30.21
C HIS A 14 6.23 2.08 -30.03
N LEU A 15 6.51 1.31 -28.98
CA LEU A 15 7.81 0.67 -28.78
C LEU A 15 8.07 -0.39 -29.87
N VAL A 16 7.08 -1.22 -30.18
CA VAL A 16 7.18 -2.25 -31.21
C VAL A 16 7.37 -1.65 -32.61
N SER A 17 6.74 -0.51 -32.91
CA SER A 17 6.92 0.16 -34.21
C SER A 17 8.28 0.86 -34.35
N GLN A 18 8.95 1.15 -33.23
CA GLN A 18 10.28 1.79 -33.21
C GLN A 18 11.45 0.82 -33.07
N GLU A 19 11.24 -0.48 -32.84
CA GLU A 19 12.30 -1.48 -33.02
C GLU A 19 12.40 -1.87 -34.50
N PRO A 20 13.35 -1.32 -35.28
CA PRO A 20 13.73 -1.95 -36.54
C PRO A 20 14.33 -3.32 -36.19
N SER A 21 14.03 -4.33 -37.00
CA SER A 21 14.65 -5.65 -36.97
C SER A 21 16.18 -5.54 -36.89
N LEU A 22 16.73 -5.58 -35.67
CA LEU A 22 18.17 -5.61 -35.43
C LEU A 22 18.45 -6.89 -34.66
N THR A 23 18.97 -7.86 -35.39
CA THR A 23 19.70 -9.00 -34.85
C THR A 23 20.68 -8.53 -33.76
N PRO A 24 20.88 -9.32 -32.68
CA PRO A 24 21.64 -8.86 -31.52
C PRO A 24 23.12 -8.71 -31.91
N ARG A 25 23.54 -7.47 -32.18
CA ARG A 25 24.95 -7.15 -32.35
C ARG A 25 25.54 -6.89 -30.97
N VAL A 26 26.09 -7.95 -30.38
CA VAL A 26 26.92 -7.85 -29.18
C VAL A 26 28.09 -6.90 -29.49
N ARG A 27 28.00 -5.65 -29.03
CA ARG A 27 29.15 -4.78 -28.90
C ARG A 27 29.58 -4.80 -27.44
N ALA A 28 30.57 -5.65 -27.19
CA ALA A 28 31.34 -5.60 -25.96
C ALA A 28 32.08 -4.26 -25.83
N SER A 29 32.35 -3.90 -24.58
CA SER A 29 33.14 -2.75 -24.09
C SER A 29 32.39 -1.43 -23.93
N GLN A 30 31.93 -1.16 -22.71
CA GLN A 30 32.56 -0.15 -21.83
C GLN A 30 32.03 -0.30 -20.40
N LEU A 31 32.96 -0.41 -19.46
CA LEU A 31 32.70 -0.48 -18.01
C LEU A 31 32.08 0.84 -17.54
N GLY A 32 30.92 0.71 -16.91
CA GLY A 32 30.14 1.78 -16.31
C GLY A 32 28.70 1.34 -16.46
N THR A 33 28.00 1.07 -15.36
CA THR A 33 26.58 0.76 -15.35
C THR A 33 25.80 2.08 -15.21
N PRO A 34 25.47 2.81 -16.30
CA PRO A 34 24.31 3.68 -16.23
C PRO A 34 23.10 2.75 -16.11
N SER A 35 22.22 3.02 -15.14
CA SER A 35 20.93 2.33 -15.04
C SER A 35 20.29 2.28 -16.42
N LEU A 36 20.22 1.10 -17.03
CA LEU A 36 19.55 0.89 -18.31
C LEU A 36 18.13 1.41 -18.14
N ARG A 37 17.80 2.52 -18.79
CA ARG A 37 16.43 3.03 -18.83
C ARG A 37 15.64 2.03 -19.67
N LEU A 38 14.90 1.16 -18.99
CA LEU A 38 13.99 0.21 -19.60
C LEU A 38 12.60 0.87 -19.78
N GLY A 39 11.87 0.49 -20.82
CA GLY A 39 10.50 0.98 -21.08
C GLY A 39 10.46 2.39 -21.70
N VAL A 40 9.49 3.21 -21.27
CA VAL A 40 9.17 4.52 -21.87
C VAL A 40 10.37 5.48 -21.88
N GLY A 41 11.24 5.40 -20.87
CA GLY A 41 12.44 6.21 -20.75
C GLY A 41 13.64 5.74 -21.58
N ALA A 42 13.53 4.62 -22.32
CA ALA A 42 14.61 4.05 -23.14
C ALA A 42 14.87 4.88 -24.41
N LEU A 43 13.82 5.45 -25.00
CA LEU A 43 13.87 6.24 -26.22
C LEU A 43 13.20 7.60 -25.98
N GLN A 44 13.87 8.69 -26.35
CA GLN A 44 13.35 10.05 -26.17
C GLN A 44 12.04 10.27 -26.96
N SER A 45 11.93 9.66 -28.13
CA SER A 45 10.71 9.65 -28.96
C SER A 45 9.51 9.01 -28.25
N THR A 46 9.74 7.95 -27.46
CA THR A 46 8.66 7.26 -26.73
C THR A 46 8.21 8.07 -25.52
N ALA A 47 9.13 8.74 -24.84
CA ALA A 47 8.82 9.67 -23.75
C ALA A 47 8.02 10.88 -24.24
N GLU A 48 8.34 11.43 -25.42
CA GLU A 48 7.55 12.50 -26.06
C GLU A 48 6.13 12.02 -26.40
N TYR A 49 6.01 10.87 -27.05
CA TYR A 49 4.70 10.27 -27.36
C TYR A 49 3.85 10.02 -26.10
N ALA A 50 4.45 9.50 -25.03
CA ALA A 50 3.76 9.28 -23.77
C ALA A 50 3.23 10.60 -23.17
N ARG A 51 4.05 11.66 -23.17
CA ARG A 51 3.62 12.99 -22.69
C ARG A 51 2.47 13.55 -23.51
N ASP A 52 2.52 13.48 -24.83
CA ASP A 52 1.46 13.97 -25.71
C ASP A 52 0.15 13.20 -25.51
N LEU A 53 0.24 11.89 -25.35
CA LEU A 53 -0.92 11.03 -25.07
C LEU A 53 -1.56 11.39 -23.73
N VAL A 54 -0.75 11.67 -22.69
CA VAL A 54 -1.24 12.09 -21.37
C VAL A 54 -1.89 13.47 -21.43
N GLN A 55 -1.27 14.45 -22.09
CA GLN A 55 -1.79 15.83 -22.18
C GLN A 55 -3.03 15.94 -23.06
N GLY A 56 -3.14 15.11 -24.10
CA GLY A 56 -4.19 15.18 -25.10
C GLY A 56 -5.39 14.30 -24.76
N GLU A 57 -5.53 13.20 -25.51
CA GLU A 57 -6.72 12.35 -25.49
C GLU A 57 -7.01 11.76 -24.11
N MET A 58 -5.96 11.36 -23.38
CA MET A 58 -6.14 10.73 -22.07
C MET A 58 -6.66 11.73 -21.03
N ALA A 59 -6.13 12.95 -21.01
CA ALA A 59 -6.62 14.00 -20.11
C ALA A 59 -8.11 14.28 -20.31
N GLN A 60 -8.55 14.44 -21.56
CA GLN A 60 -9.96 14.71 -21.88
C GLN A 60 -10.87 13.58 -21.39
N LYS A 61 -10.50 12.33 -21.65
CA LYS A 61 -11.26 11.16 -21.17
C LYS A 61 -11.31 11.11 -19.65
N LEU A 62 -10.19 11.35 -18.97
CA LEU A 62 -10.11 11.33 -17.51
C LEU A 62 -10.93 12.45 -16.88
N PHE A 63 -10.92 13.67 -17.44
CA PHE A 63 -11.77 14.76 -16.97
C PHE A 63 -13.27 14.41 -17.06
N LEU A 64 -13.70 13.84 -18.20
CA LEU A 64 -15.08 13.43 -18.39
C LEU A 64 -15.49 12.32 -17.40
N ILE A 65 -14.62 11.35 -17.16
CA ILE A 65 -14.87 10.27 -16.20
C ILE A 65 -14.96 10.84 -14.78
N THR A 66 -14.02 11.68 -14.36
CA THR A 66 -14.01 12.33 -13.04
C THR A 66 -15.30 13.11 -12.79
N GLN A 67 -15.75 13.92 -13.76
CA GLN A 67 -17.02 14.67 -13.65
C GLN A 67 -18.24 13.76 -13.58
N ARG A 68 -18.26 12.68 -14.37
CA ARG A 68 -19.36 11.70 -14.35
C ARG A 68 -19.45 10.99 -13.00
N ILE A 69 -18.31 10.56 -12.45
CA ILE A 69 -18.25 9.93 -11.13
C ILE A 69 -18.73 10.91 -10.06
N HIS A 70 -18.21 12.14 -10.07
CA HIS A 70 -18.57 13.17 -9.09
C HIS A 70 -20.07 13.49 -9.09
N LYS A 71 -20.72 13.52 -10.26
CA LYS A 71 -22.16 13.79 -10.37
C LYS A 71 -23.05 12.60 -10.04
N LYS A 72 -22.61 11.37 -10.34
CA LYS A 72 -23.47 10.18 -10.28
C LYS A 72 -23.28 9.34 -9.03
N LEU A 73 -22.11 9.38 -8.39
CA LEU A 73 -21.83 8.56 -7.22
C LEU A 73 -21.74 9.42 -5.96
N PRO A 74 -22.64 9.22 -4.99
CA PRO A 74 -22.52 9.84 -3.68
C PRO A 74 -21.31 9.26 -2.92
N SER A 75 -20.88 9.96 -1.87
CA SER A 75 -19.91 9.43 -0.91
C SER A 75 -20.45 8.16 -0.28
N GLN A 76 -19.61 7.13 -0.16
CA GLN A 76 -19.98 5.85 0.44
C GLN A 76 -19.06 5.57 1.62
N THR A 77 -19.64 5.23 2.76
CA THR A 77 -18.89 4.67 3.88
C THR A 77 -18.80 3.17 3.65
N ILE A 78 -17.59 2.68 3.36
CA ILE A 78 -17.33 1.25 3.37
C ILE A 78 -17.04 0.87 4.81
N GLU A 79 -17.96 0.16 5.45
CA GLU A 79 -17.63 -0.60 6.66
C GLU A 79 -16.66 -1.70 6.25
N SER A 80 -15.66 -2.01 7.09
CA SER A 80 -14.63 -3.02 6.77
C SER A 80 -15.30 -4.36 6.43
N THR A 81 -15.57 -4.60 5.15
CA THR A 81 -16.22 -5.81 4.68
C THR A 81 -15.24 -6.95 4.80
N SER A 82 -15.70 -8.08 5.32
CA SER A 82 -15.00 -9.37 5.42
C SER A 82 -14.43 -9.88 4.09
N GLN A 83 -14.70 -9.24 2.95
CA GLN A 83 -14.26 -9.66 1.62
C GLN A 83 -12.80 -9.33 1.30
N PHE A 84 -12.20 -8.33 1.96
CA PHE A 84 -10.81 -7.92 1.69
C PHE A 84 -10.05 -7.57 2.97
N PRO A 85 -9.16 -8.45 3.44
CA PRO A 85 -8.34 -8.20 4.62
C PRO A 85 -7.48 -6.94 4.47
N GLY A 86 -7.47 -6.07 5.48
CA GLY A 86 -6.63 -4.88 5.53
C GLY A 86 -7.18 -3.65 4.80
N VAL A 87 -8.42 -3.68 4.30
CA VAL A 87 -9.11 -2.46 3.86
C VAL A 87 -9.64 -1.71 5.08
N LEU A 88 -9.14 -0.50 5.29
CA LEU A 88 -9.63 0.35 6.37
C LEU A 88 -11.02 0.90 5.99
N PRO A 89 -11.99 0.93 6.93
CA PRO A 89 -13.22 1.65 6.73
C PRO A 89 -12.92 3.13 6.55
N VAL A 90 -13.31 3.63 5.38
CA VAL A 90 -13.06 4.99 4.93
C VAL A 90 -14.37 5.48 4.31
N THR A 91 -14.72 6.73 4.61
CA THR A 91 -15.71 7.46 3.81
C THR A 91 -15.06 7.78 2.47
N LEU A 92 -15.35 6.94 1.48
CA LEU A 92 -14.84 7.11 0.14
C LEU A 92 -15.64 8.21 -0.55
N LYS A 93 -14.93 9.23 -1.01
CA LYS A 93 -15.40 10.13 -2.06
C LYS A 93 -14.98 9.52 -3.40
N PRO A 94 -15.86 8.85 -4.16
CA PRO A 94 -15.43 8.01 -5.28
C PRO A 94 -14.64 8.76 -6.35
N ALA A 95 -15.01 10.03 -6.61
CA ALA A 95 -14.30 10.87 -7.56
C ALA A 95 -12.89 11.24 -7.08
N LEU A 96 -12.73 11.55 -5.79
CA LEU A 96 -11.43 11.87 -5.21
C LEU A 96 -10.50 10.64 -5.25
N GLU A 97 -10.98 9.48 -4.82
CA GLU A 97 -10.20 8.25 -4.82
C GLU A 97 -9.84 7.79 -6.24
N PHE A 98 -10.74 7.98 -7.21
CA PHE A 98 -10.42 7.78 -8.63
C PHE A 98 -9.26 8.68 -9.09
N VAL A 99 -9.31 9.98 -8.78
CA VAL A 99 -8.24 10.93 -9.13
C VAL A 99 -6.92 10.55 -8.49
N LYS A 100 -6.93 10.19 -7.20
CA LYS A 100 -5.72 9.79 -6.48
C LYS A 100 -5.12 8.52 -7.09
N ALA A 101 -5.94 7.49 -7.35
CA ALA A 101 -5.49 6.21 -7.92
C ALA A 101 -4.92 6.36 -9.32
N VAL A 102 -5.63 7.03 -10.24
CA VAL A 102 -5.15 7.20 -11.62
C VAL A 102 -3.87 8.03 -11.66
N SER A 103 -3.83 9.12 -10.89
CA SER A 103 -2.62 9.96 -10.83
C SER A 103 -1.42 9.19 -10.26
N LYS A 104 -1.65 8.32 -9.27
CA LYS A 104 -0.58 7.50 -8.68
C LYS A 104 -0.05 6.45 -9.65
N VAL A 105 -0.92 5.81 -10.43
CA VAL A 105 -0.48 4.81 -11.43
C VAL A 105 0.32 5.48 -12.54
N LEU A 106 -0.13 6.64 -13.04
CA LEU A 106 0.58 7.35 -14.10
C LEU A 106 1.92 7.92 -13.62
N SER A 107 2.01 8.34 -12.35
CA SER A 107 3.28 8.85 -11.79
C SER A 107 4.33 7.76 -11.55
N LEU A 108 4.01 6.48 -11.77
CA LEU A 108 5.02 5.41 -11.82
C LEU A 108 5.97 5.58 -13.02
N ASP A 109 5.53 6.29 -14.06
CA ASP A 109 6.37 6.64 -15.20
C ASP A 109 7.00 8.03 -14.99
N PRO A 110 8.31 8.12 -14.69
CA PRO A 110 8.97 9.39 -14.41
C PRO A 110 9.01 10.31 -15.65
N SER A 111 8.83 9.78 -16.86
CA SER A 111 8.87 10.59 -18.09
C SER A 111 7.63 11.47 -18.29
N THR A 112 6.53 11.18 -17.59
CA THR A 112 5.26 11.92 -17.67
C THR A 112 4.91 12.66 -16.37
N ALA A 113 5.86 12.77 -15.44
CA ALA A 113 5.61 13.29 -14.10
C ALA A 113 4.97 14.70 -14.10
N ASP A 114 5.48 15.62 -14.94
CA ASP A 114 4.98 17.00 -15.02
C ASP A 114 3.56 17.06 -15.60
N GLU A 115 3.29 16.24 -16.61
CA GLU A 115 1.97 16.08 -17.23
C GLU A 115 0.95 15.55 -16.23
N VAL A 116 1.34 14.52 -15.45
CA VAL A 116 0.50 13.91 -14.44
C VAL A 116 0.20 14.89 -13.31
N VAL A 117 1.15 15.74 -12.91
CA VAL A 117 0.91 16.80 -11.92
C VAL A 117 -0.14 17.80 -12.42
N LYS A 118 -0.02 18.26 -13.67
CA LYS A 118 -1.02 19.16 -14.28
C LYS A 118 -2.40 18.50 -14.40
N LEU A 119 -2.43 17.25 -14.83
CA LEU A 119 -3.64 16.43 -14.97
C LEU A 119 -4.35 16.27 -13.61
N ARG A 120 -3.60 15.89 -12.57
CA ARG A 120 -4.09 15.74 -11.20
C ARG A 120 -4.68 17.05 -10.68
N ARG A 121 -3.98 18.17 -10.83
CA ARG A 121 -4.47 19.50 -10.41
C ARG A 121 -5.79 19.86 -11.08
N ASN A 122 -5.89 19.65 -12.39
CA ASN A 122 -7.11 19.92 -13.13
C ASN A 122 -8.27 19.00 -12.69
N MET A 123 -8.01 17.71 -12.48
CA MET A 123 -9.04 16.77 -12.00
C MET A 123 -9.54 17.12 -10.58
N LEU A 124 -8.65 17.49 -9.66
CA LEU A 124 -9.02 17.93 -8.30
C LEU A 124 -9.88 19.20 -8.35
N ARG A 125 -9.53 20.17 -9.21
CA ARG A 125 -10.32 21.38 -9.42
C ARG A 125 -11.75 21.08 -9.92
N LEU A 126 -11.93 20.05 -10.76
CA LEU A 126 -13.26 19.66 -11.27
C LEU A 126 -14.20 19.14 -10.17
N ILE A 127 -13.66 18.66 -9.05
CA ILE A 127 -14.42 18.13 -7.90
C ILE A 127 -14.40 19.06 -6.69
N GLY A 128 -13.78 20.25 -6.81
CA GLY A 128 -13.69 21.24 -5.74
C GLY A 128 -12.72 20.89 -4.60
N GLU A 129 -11.80 19.95 -4.81
CA GLU A 129 -10.79 19.56 -3.81
C GLU A 129 -9.47 20.30 -4.05
N GLY A 130 -8.84 20.77 -2.96
CA GLY A 130 -7.55 21.47 -3.04
C GLY A 130 -6.39 20.51 -3.34
N GLU A 131 -5.40 20.96 -4.12
CA GLU A 131 -4.26 20.10 -4.51
C GLU A 131 -3.36 19.69 -3.33
N PHE A 132 -3.28 20.56 -2.31
CA PHE A 132 -2.54 20.36 -1.06
C PHE A 132 -3.45 19.95 0.10
N SER A 133 -4.72 19.60 -0.15
CA SER A 133 -5.58 19.12 0.93
C SER A 133 -5.07 17.78 1.44
N ALA A 134 -5.19 17.54 2.76
CA ALA A 134 -4.83 16.26 3.36
C ALA A 134 -5.59 15.10 2.70
N ALA A 135 -6.85 15.34 2.29
CA ALA A 135 -7.68 14.36 1.59
C ALA A 135 -7.15 13.98 0.20
N ALA A 136 -6.50 14.91 -0.51
CA ALA A 136 -5.95 14.67 -1.83
C ALA A 136 -4.66 13.83 -1.80
N VAL A 137 -3.95 13.76 -0.67
CA VAL A 137 -2.73 12.95 -0.54
C VAL A 137 -3.07 11.48 -0.80
N TRP A 138 -2.29 10.83 -1.67
CA TRP A 138 -2.45 9.40 -1.91
C TRP A 138 -2.00 8.63 -0.66
N THR A 139 -2.91 7.83 -0.13
CA THR A 139 -2.66 6.87 0.94
C THR A 139 -3.00 5.51 0.38
N ASP A 140 -2.17 4.49 0.65
CA ASP A 140 -2.48 3.13 0.26
C ASP A 140 -3.79 2.69 0.95
N PRO A 141 -4.85 2.34 0.21
CA PRO A 141 -6.13 1.95 0.81
C PRO A 141 -6.07 0.59 1.51
N CYS A 142 -5.05 -0.22 1.21
CA CYS A 142 -4.87 -1.53 1.81
C CYS A 142 -3.64 -1.49 2.71
N PHE A 143 -3.88 -1.61 4.02
CA PHE A 143 -2.81 -1.89 4.95
C PHE A 143 -2.32 -3.30 4.67
N SER A 144 -1.05 -3.43 4.29
CA SER A 144 -0.39 -4.71 4.06
C SER A 144 0.46 -5.07 5.26
N PHE A 145 0.47 -6.36 5.57
CA PHE A 145 1.44 -6.93 6.49
C PHE A 145 2.16 -8.07 5.79
N VAL A 146 3.49 -7.96 5.73
CA VAL A 146 4.36 -8.97 5.16
C VAL A 146 4.88 -9.85 6.28
N LEU A 147 4.57 -11.13 6.21
CA LEU A 147 5.15 -12.15 7.08
C LEU A 147 6.48 -12.59 6.43
N PRO A 148 7.64 -12.31 7.06
CA PRO A 148 8.92 -12.63 6.47
C PRO A 148 9.22 -14.13 6.58
N GLU A 149 10.00 -14.64 5.62
CA GLU A 149 10.69 -15.93 5.71
C GLU A 149 9.77 -17.15 5.98
N VAL A 150 8.60 -17.19 5.34
CA VAL A 150 7.69 -18.34 5.45
C VAL A 150 8.20 -19.51 4.62
N ILE A 151 8.48 -20.62 5.28
CA ILE A 151 9.05 -21.83 4.65
C ILE A 151 7.94 -22.80 4.28
N CYS A 152 7.88 -23.18 2.99
CA CYS A 152 6.97 -24.23 2.54
C CYS A 152 7.42 -25.61 3.04
N ARG A 153 6.58 -26.30 3.81
CA ARG A 153 6.88 -27.65 4.34
C ARG A 153 7.04 -28.75 3.28
N ALA A 154 6.57 -28.52 2.04
CA ALA A 154 6.67 -29.51 0.96
C ALA A 154 7.94 -29.37 0.11
N CYS A 155 8.35 -28.15 -0.24
CA CYS A 155 9.49 -27.90 -1.14
C CYS A 155 10.62 -27.07 -0.51
N ASN A 156 10.51 -26.67 0.76
CA ASN A 156 11.45 -25.82 1.49
C ASN A 156 11.69 -24.44 0.85
N HIS A 157 10.83 -24.00 -0.06
CA HIS A 157 10.89 -22.65 -0.58
C HIS A 157 10.57 -21.66 0.53
N CYS A 158 11.53 -20.79 0.84
CA CYS A 158 11.39 -19.69 1.78
C CYS A 158 11.02 -18.43 1.01
N ARG A 159 9.95 -17.76 1.43
CA ARG A 159 9.51 -16.50 0.84
C ARG A 159 8.74 -15.66 1.83
N ASP A 160 8.70 -14.37 1.54
CA ASP A 160 7.80 -13.46 2.23
C ASP A 160 6.37 -13.62 1.68
N ILE A 161 5.39 -13.53 2.57
CA ILE A 161 3.96 -13.58 2.24
C ILE A 161 3.31 -12.27 2.66
N ASP A 162 2.77 -11.52 1.70
CA ASP A 162 1.91 -10.38 1.99
C ASP A 162 0.49 -10.88 2.29
N LEU A 163 0.10 -10.86 3.57
CA LEU A 163 -1.14 -11.48 4.02
C LEU A 163 -2.38 -10.88 3.35
N CYS A 164 -2.31 -9.60 2.98
CA CYS A 164 -3.40 -8.89 2.32
C CYS A 164 -3.30 -9.02 0.80
N LYS A 165 -2.12 -8.77 0.22
CA LYS A 165 -1.94 -8.53 -1.22
C LYS A 165 -1.41 -9.73 -2.02
N ASP A 166 -1.03 -10.84 -1.37
CA ASP A 166 -0.52 -12.01 -2.13
C ASP A 166 -1.56 -12.54 -3.11
N THR A 167 -1.13 -12.85 -4.33
CA THR A 167 -2.00 -13.37 -5.39
C THR A 167 -2.12 -14.89 -5.37
N ASN A 168 -1.18 -15.60 -4.73
CA ASN A 168 -1.16 -17.06 -4.66
C ASN A 168 -2.00 -17.52 -3.48
N LYS A 169 -3.31 -17.60 -3.69
CA LYS A 169 -4.29 -18.07 -2.71
C LYS A 169 -5.12 -19.21 -3.30
N VAL A 170 -5.54 -20.13 -2.44
CA VAL A 170 -6.40 -21.27 -2.78
C VAL A 170 -7.44 -21.44 -1.66
N THR A 171 -8.63 -21.92 -2.00
CA THR A 171 -9.64 -22.25 -0.98
C THR A 171 -9.49 -23.71 -0.58
N VAL A 172 -9.20 -23.97 0.69
CA VAL A 172 -9.09 -25.31 1.28
C VAL A 172 -10.23 -25.48 2.28
N ASN A 173 -11.09 -26.49 2.09
CA ASN A 173 -12.23 -26.78 2.98
C ASN A 173 -13.16 -25.57 3.23
N GLY A 174 -13.35 -24.72 2.23
CA GLY A 174 -14.19 -23.52 2.34
C GLY A 174 -13.52 -22.31 2.98
N SER A 175 -12.27 -22.42 3.45
CA SER A 175 -11.48 -21.29 3.96
C SER A 175 -10.37 -20.91 2.97
N PRO A 176 -10.10 -19.61 2.75
CA PRO A 176 -8.95 -19.18 1.97
C PRO A 176 -7.64 -19.56 2.68
N ALA A 177 -6.62 -19.89 1.91
CA ALA A 177 -5.27 -20.20 2.38
C ALA A 177 -4.24 -19.67 1.37
N TRP A 178 -3.05 -19.32 1.84
CA TRP A 178 -1.95 -18.97 0.94
C TRP A 178 -1.34 -20.22 0.31
N GLN A 179 -0.79 -20.09 -0.88
CA GLN A 179 -0.24 -21.20 -1.65
C GLN A 179 1.22 -20.94 -2.04
N CYS A 180 2.06 -21.96 -1.92
CA CYS A 180 3.44 -21.89 -2.39
C CYS A 180 3.46 -21.72 -3.92
N PRO A 181 4.19 -20.72 -4.46
CA PRO A 181 4.19 -20.44 -5.90
C PRO A 181 4.97 -21.49 -6.70
N LEU A 182 5.80 -22.31 -6.05
CA LEU A 182 6.65 -23.31 -6.73
C LEU A 182 5.98 -24.69 -6.82
N CYS A 183 5.44 -25.18 -5.71
CA CYS A 183 4.87 -26.54 -5.64
C CYS A 183 3.35 -26.57 -5.49
N ASN A 184 2.70 -25.40 -5.43
CA ASN A 184 1.25 -25.26 -5.26
C ASN A 184 0.69 -25.91 -3.98
N THR A 185 1.54 -26.24 -3.01
CA THR A 185 1.08 -26.71 -1.69
C THR A 185 0.53 -25.52 -0.90
N SER A 186 -0.66 -25.67 -0.31
CA SER A 186 -1.22 -24.68 0.59
C SER A 186 -0.41 -24.59 1.89
N TYR A 187 -0.13 -23.38 2.34
CA TYR A 187 0.39 -23.15 3.68
C TYR A 187 -0.67 -23.47 4.72
N ASP A 188 -0.22 -23.92 5.90
CA ASP A 188 -1.11 -24.20 7.02
C ASP A 188 -1.53 -22.90 7.70
N ASN A 189 -2.83 -22.58 7.67
CA ASN A 189 -3.36 -21.40 8.33
C ASN A 189 -3.11 -21.41 9.84
N GLN A 190 -3.03 -22.57 10.49
CA GLN A 190 -2.70 -22.65 11.93
C GLN A 190 -1.24 -22.25 12.21
N GLU A 191 -0.32 -22.59 11.31
CA GLU A 191 1.08 -22.17 11.43
C GLU A 191 1.21 -20.65 11.24
N ILE A 192 0.53 -20.10 10.24
CA ILE A 192 0.50 -18.64 10.01
C ILE A 192 -0.19 -17.92 11.19
N GLU A 193 -1.26 -18.48 11.73
CA GLU A 193 -1.96 -17.96 12.91
C GLU A 193 -1.01 -17.84 14.11
N HIS A 194 -0.23 -18.87 14.43
CA HIS A 194 0.75 -18.81 15.52
C HIS A 194 1.84 -17.77 15.26
N LEU A 195 2.34 -17.67 14.02
CA LEU A 195 3.32 -16.64 13.65
C LEU A 195 2.75 -15.23 13.86
N LEU A 196 1.47 -15.01 13.56
CA LEU A 196 0.79 -13.73 13.77
C LEU A 196 0.59 -13.41 15.25
N ILE A 197 0.24 -14.41 16.07
CA ILE A 197 0.17 -14.26 17.54
C ILE A 197 1.55 -13.85 18.10
N ASP A 198 2.62 -14.48 17.65
CA ASP A 198 3.98 -14.13 18.06
C ASP A 198 4.37 -12.71 17.62
N VAL A 199 3.94 -12.27 16.43
CA VAL A 199 4.12 -10.88 15.99
C VAL A 199 3.39 -9.90 16.92
N ILE A 200 2.13 -10.19 17.28
CA ILE A 200 1.35 -9.33 18.18
C ILE A 200 2.03 -9.23 19.53
N ASN A 201 2.44 -10.37 20.10
CA ASN A 201 3.11 -10.42 21.40
C ASN A 201 4.40 -9.60 21.39
N ARG A 202 5.25 -9.79 20.36
CA ARG A 202 6.49 -9.03 20.21
C ARG A 202 6.25 -7.53 20.04
N LYS A 203 5.28 -7.12 19.20
CA LYS A 203 4.96 -5.70 18.99
C LYS A 203 4.40 -5.05 20.26
N THR A 204 3.51 -5.76 20.96
CA THR A 204 2.92 -5.29 22.22
C THR A 204 4.01 -5.15 23.28
N MET A 205 4.86 -6.16 23.44
CA MET A 205 5.99 -6.13 24.37
C MET A 205 6.96 -4.99 24.03
N ALA A 206 7.32 -4.80 22.76
CA ALA A 206 8.18 -3.71 22.32
C ALA A 206 7.61 -2.33 22.70
N TYR A 207 6.29 -2.15 22.58
CA TYR A 207 5.64 -0.90 22.97
C TYR A 207 5.60 -0.69 24.48
N MET A 208 5.40 -1.76 25.27
CA MET A 208 5.39 -1.65 26.72
C MET A 208 6.78 -1.40 27.30
N LEU A 209 7.82 -1.90 26.63
CA LEU A 209 9.22 -1.79 27.05
C LEU A 209 9.98 -0.67 26.33
N GLN A 210 9.31 0.13 25.50
CA GLN A 210 9.96 1.19 24.73
C GLN A 210 10.56 2.27 25.65
N ASP A 211 11.60 2.92 25.15
CA ASP A 211 12.09 4.14 25.76
C ASP A 211 11.13 5.33 25.54
N LEU A 212 11.20 6.29 26.46
CA LEU A 212 10.54 7.58 26.29
C LEU A 212 11.55 8.65 25.90
N GLN A 213 11.14 9.57 25.03
CA GLN A 213 11.98 10.66 24.54
C GLN A 213 11.41 12.01 24.93
N CYS A 214 12.27 12.97 25.28
CA CYS A 214 11.84 14.34 25.54
C CYS A 214 11.44 15.04 24.23
N ASN A 215 10.28 15.68 24.21
CA ASN A 215 9.80 16.43 23.03
C ASN A 215 10.59 17.71 22.71
N LYS A 216 11.38 18.25 23.66
CA LYS A 216 12.19 19.47 23.48
C LYS A 216 13.62 19.19 23.04
N CYS A 217 14.36 18.43 23.86
CA CYS A 217 15.79 18.17 23.64
C CYS A 217 16.09 16.83 22.96
N LEU A 218 15.06 16.02 22.67
CA LEU A 218 15.15 14.72 22.01
C LEU A 218 16.01 13.67 22.75
N GLN A 219 16.37 13.92 24.01
CA GLN A 219 17.10 12.97 24.86
C GLN A 219 16.18 11.87 25.39
N ILE A 220 16.74 10.68 25.56
CA ILE A 220 16.05 9.52 26.14
C ILE A 220 15.91 9.68 27.65
N LYS A 221 14.75 9.29 28.19
CA LYS A 221 14.48 9.26 29.62
C LYS A 221 15.33 8.18 30.28
N MET A 222 16.27 8.60 31.13
CA MET A 222 17.17 7.67 31.84
C MET A 222 16.58 7.18 33.18
N GLU A 223 15.79 8.02 33.85
CA GLU A 223 15.33 7.79 35.22
C GLU A 223 13.86 7.39 35.23
N ASN A 224 13.47 6.30 35.88
CA ASN A 224 12.09 5.80 35.85
C ASN A 224 11.06 6.77 36.45
N LEU A 225 11.41 7.43 37.57
CA LEU A 225 10.49 8.28 38.34
C LEU A 225 10.43 9.74 37.84
N ALA A 226 11.30 10.16 36.92
CA ALA A 226 11.30 11.52 36.42
C ALA A 226 10.06 11.78 35.56
N GLU A 227 9.19 12.70 36.01
CA GLU A 227 8.00 13.11 35.27
C GLU A 227 8.35 14.03 34.09
N PHE A 228 9.33 14.91 34.28
CA PHE A 228 9.80 15.86 33.28
C PHE A 228 11.30 15.68 33.01
N CYS A 229 11.73 16.04 31.81
CA CYS A 229 13.14 16.10 31.46
C CYS A 229 13.83 17.25 32.20
N SER A 230 15.16 17.19 32.35
CA SER A 230 15.99 18.26 32.92
C SER A 230 15.85 19.60 32.19
N CYS A 231 15.42 19.60 30.92
CA CYS A 231 15.09 20.80 30.14
C CYS A 231 13.63 21.30 30.34
N ALA A 232 12.92 20.76 31.33
CA ALA A 232 11.49 20.98 31.57
C ALA A 232 10.59 20.60 30.36
N GLY A 233 11.02 19.63 29.56
CA GLY A 233 10.21 19.04 28.48
C GLY A 233 9.43 17.82 28.96
N GLN A 234 8.31 17.53 28.30
CA GLN A 234 7.54 16.31 28.55
C GLN A 234 8.13 15.13 27.77
N PHE A 235 7.99 13.93 28.33
CA PHE A 235 8.38 12.71 27.67
C PHE A 235 7.23 12.15 26.82
N GLN A 236 7.56 11.63 25.65
CA GLN A 236 6.64 10.98 24.72
C GLN A 236 7.16 9.59 24.34
N THR A 237 6.26 8.70 23.92
CA THR A 237 6.60 7.38 23.38
C THR A 237 7.35 7.52 22.06
N LEU A 238 8.39 6.71 21.86
CA LEU A 238 9.11 6.64 20.58
C LEU A 238 8.30 5.91 19.51
N MET A 239 7.61 4.84 19.89
CA MET A 239 6.73 4.07 19.03
C MET A 239 5.35 4.71 19.02
N ASN A 240 4.82 4.95 17.83
CA ASN A 240 3.47 5.48 17.68
C ASN A 240 2.45 4.42 18.10
N LYS A 241 1.59 4.79 19.04
CA LYS A 241 0.48 3.97 19.50
C LYS A 241 -0.49 3.60 18.38
N GLN A 242 -0.72 4.53 17.43
CA GLN A 242 -1.64 4.32 16.31
C GLN A 242 -1.17 3.18 15.41
N ASP A 243 0.14 3.01 15.24
CA ASP A 243 0.68 1.94 14.38
C ASP A 243 0.35 0.55 14.93
N ILE A 244 0.31 0.40 16.26
CA ILE A 244 -0.06 -0.88 16.90
C ILE A 244 -1.54 -1.14 16.76
N GLY A 245 -2.36 -0.13 17.03
CA GLY A 245 -3.81 -0.23 16.81
C GLY A 245 -4.13 -0.62 15.35
N LEU A 246 -3.34 -0.13 14.40
CA LEU A 246 -3.51 -0.41 12.98
C LEU A 246 -3.12 -1.84 12.63
N HIS A 247 -2.00 -2.35 13.17
CA HIS A 247 -1.63 -3.76 13.05
C HIS A 247 -2.69 -4.68 13.66
N LEU A 248 -3.16 -4.40 14.89
CA LEU A 248 -4.17 -5.22 15.56
C LEU A 248 -5.47 -5.27 14.76
N ARG A 249 -5.90 -4.13 14.20
CA ARG A 249 -7.09 -4.07 13.33
C ARG A 249 -6.93 -4.90 12.07
N THR A 250 -5.78 -4.79 11.40
CA THR A 250 -5.50 -5.57 10.19
C THR A 250 -5.48 -7.07 10.49
N PHE A 251 -4.81 -7.47 11.57
CA PHE A 251 -4.78 -8.87 11.98
C PHE A 251 -6.15 -9.40 12.38
N HIS A 252 -7.02 -8.58 12.97
CA HIS A 252 -8.39 -8.97 13.27
C HIS A 252 -9.19 -9.25 11.98
N SER A 253 -9.04 -8.40 10.96
CA SER A 253 -9.65 -8.60 9.65
C SER A 253 -9.11 -9.84 8.91
N ILE A 254 -7.80 -10.10 9.02
CA ILE A 254 -7.19 -11.33 8.50
C ILE A 254 -7.75 -12.54 9.24
N ALA A 255 -7.85 -12.47 10.57
CA ALA A 255 -8.34 -13.57 11.39
C ALA A 255 -9.76 -13.99 11.00
N GLN A 256 -10.65 -13.03 10.78
CA GLN A 256 -12.02 -13.27 10.34
C GLN A 256 -12.09 -13.86 8.93
N HIS A 257 -11.29 -13.36 7.99
CA HIS A 257 -11.30 -13.84 6.60
C HIS A 257 -10.70 -15.24 6.44
N PHE A 258 -9.65 -15.56 7.19
CA PHE A 258 -8.94 -16.85 7.12
C PHE A 258 -9.37 -17.87 8.20
N ASN A 259 -10.38 -17.51 9.00
CA ASN A 259 -10.93 -18.32 10.09
C ASN A 259 -9.88 -18.73 11.15
N MET A 260 -9.15 -17.74 11.68
CA MET A 260 -8.10 -17.89 12.70
C MET A 260 -8.65 -17.47 14.08
N ALA A 261 -9.31 -18.41 14.77
CA ALA A 261 -10.02 -18.12 16.02
C ALA A 261 -9.11 -17.75 17.20
N ALA A 262 -7.91 -18.35 17.29
CA ALA A 262 -6.97 -18.06 18.38
C ALA A 262 -6.36 -16.66 18.22
N LEU A 263 -6.08 -16.24 16.98
CA LEU A 263 -5.63 -14.89 16.67
C LEU A 263 -6.71 -13.86 17.02
N GLU A 264 -7.97 -14.10 16.62
CA GLU A 264 -9.08 -13.21 16.93
C GLU A 264 -9.25 -13.03 18.45
N GLN A 265 -9.30 -14.12 19.21
CA GLN A 265 -9.40 -14.08 20.68
C GLN A 265 -8.22 -13.37 21.34
N THR A 266 -7.00 -13.58 20.83
CA THR A 266 -5.79 -12.90 21.34
C THR A 266 -5.90 -11.39 21.15
N ILE A 267 -6.34 -10.94 19.97
CA ILE A 267 -6.52 -9.52 19.67
C ILE A 267 -7.60 -8.91 20.57
N ASP A 268 -8.75 -9.58 20.72
CA ASP A 268 -9.84 -9.10 21.56
C ASP A 268 -9.41 -8.98 23.02
N TRP A 269 -8.62 -9.93 23.52
CA TRP A 269 -8.04 -9.86 24.85
C TRP A 269 -7.09 -8.66 25.00
N VAL A 270 -6.16 -8.45 24.06
CA VAL A 270 -5.24 -7.30 24.06
C VAL A 270 -6.01 -5.98 24.05
N LEU A 271 -7.04 -5.86 23.20
CA LEU A 271 -7.89 -4.67 23.11
C LEU A 271 -8.79 -4.48 24.34
N GLY A 272 -9.11 -5.55 25.07
CA GLY A 272 -9.80 -5.51 26.35
C GLY A 272 -8.92 -4.96 27.48
N GLN A 273 -7.65 -5.37 27.52
CA GLN A 273 -6.68 -4.88 28.50
C GLN A 273 -6.21 -3.46 28.22
N ALA A 274 -6.10 -3.09 26.94
CA ALA A 274 -5.68 -1.75 26.52
C ALA A 274 -6.71 -1.14 25.55
N PRO A 275 -7.88 -0.67 26.04
CA PRO A 275 -8.92 -0.06 25.20
C PRO A 275 -8.42 1.11 24.39
N SER A 276 -7.39 1.78 24.89
CA SER A 276 -6.78 2.94 24.27
C SER A 276 -6.03 2.64 22.96
N LEU A 277 -5.75 1.36 22.65
CA LEU A 277 -5.20 0.90 21.37
C LEU A 277 -6.28 0.74 20.27
N ARG A 278 -7.57 0.83 20.63
CA ARG A 278 -8.64 0.80 19.64
C ARG A 278 -8.53 2.05 18.76
N ILE A 279 -8.38 1.82 17.46
CA ILE A 279 -8.52 2.90 16.49
C ILE A 279 -10.02 3.16 16.33
N GLU A 280 -10.49 4.19 17.01
CA GLU A 280 -11.82 4.75 16.77
C GLU A 280 -11.88 5.25 15.32
N GLN A 281 -13.04 5.06 14.69
CA GLN A 281 -13.30 5.55 13.35
C GLN A 281 -13.14 7.07 13.37
N SER A 282 -12.05 7.60 12.83
CA SER A 282 -11.89 9.05 12.67
C SER A 282 -13.01 9.55 11.76
N HIS A 283 -13.94 10.31 12.34
CA HIS A 283 -15.01 11.02 11.63
C HIS A 283 -14.47 12.05 10.64
#